data_AF-A8MAA5-F1
#
_entry.id   AF-A8MAA5-F1
#
_cell.length_a   1.000
_cell.length_b   1.000
_cell.length_c   1.000
_cell.angle_alpha   90.00
_cell.angle_beta   90.00
_cell.angle_gamma   90.00
#
_symmetry.space_group_name_H-M   'P 1'
#
loop_
_entity.id
_entity.type
_entity.pdbx_description
1 polymer ?
#
loop_
_entity_poly.entity_id
_entity_poly.type
_entity_poly.pdbx_seq_one_letter_code
_entity_poly.pdbx_strand_id
1 'polypeptide(L)' 'MGVAGPEERILLALFMQSAVSEGKAISVSALAKIINSEVSLVSNVLKSLVDQGYVALKDNNVFLTNKGLMRVLSRFS' A
#
# COMPACT_ATOMS: atom_id res chain seq x y z
N MET A 1 18.42 -12.60 0.15
CA MET A 1 17.08 -12.07 0.49
C MET A 1 17.06 -10.61 0.09
N GLY A 2 16.38 -10.26 -1.00
CA GLY A 2 16.34 -8.89 -1.50
C GLY A 2 15.53 -8.01 -0.56
N VAL A 3 16.04 -6.81 -0.27
CA VAL A 3 15.32 -5.80 0.50
C VAL A 3 13.98 -5.55 -0.18
N ALA A 4 12.87 -5.76 0.54
CA ALA A 4 11.53 -5.51 0.01
C ALA A 4 11.48 -4.09 -0.55
N GLY A 5 11.16 -3.97 -1.85
CA GLY A 5 11.11 -2.68 -2.54
C GLY A 5 10.08 -1.74 -1.90
N PRO A 6 10.16 -0.42 -2.14
CA PRO A 6 9.25 0.56 -1.54
C PRO A 6 7.77 0.25 -1.81
N GLU A 7 7.45 -0.28 -3.00
CA GLU A 7 6.12 -0.79 -3.37
C GLU A 7 5.64 -1.90 -2.43
N GLU A 8 6.51 -2.86 -2.16
CA GLU A 8 6.18 -4.03 -1.33
C GLU A 8 6.00 -3.64 0.14
N ARG A 9 6.81 -2.70 0.64
CA ARG A 9 6.67 -2.16 2.00
C ARG A 9 5.31 -1.47 2.17
N ILE A 10 4.84 -0.75 1.17
CA ILE A 10 3.51 -0.13 1.17
C ILE A 10 2.40 -1.20 1.18
N LEU A 11 2.48 -2.18 0.28
CA LEU A 11 1.47 -3.24 0.19
C LEU A 11 1.39 -4.07 1.49
N LEU A 12 2.54 -4.40 2.08
CA LEU A 12 2.62 -5.09 3.37
C LEU A 12 2.05 -4.26 4.51
N ALA A 13 2.37 -2.96 4.56
CA ALA A 13 1.84 -2.08 5.60
C ALA A 13 0.31 -1.97 5.52
N LEU A 14 -0.25 -1.83 4.32
CA LEU A 14 -1.70 -1.83 4.11
C LEU A 14 -2.33 -3.15 4.53
N PHE A 15 -1.69 -4.27 4.22
CA PHE A 15 -2.15 -5.60 4.61
C PHE A 15 -2.14 -5.78 6.13
N MET A 16 -1.06 -5.39 6.80
CA MET A 16 -0.94 -5.43 8.26
C MET A 16 -1.98 -4.55 8.96
N GLN A 17 -2.35 -3.42 8.37
CA GLN A 17 -3.41 -2.54 8.87
C GLN A 17 -4.82 -3.01 8.48
N SER A 18 -4.95 -4.16 7.81
CA SER A 18 -6.23 -4.64 7.25
C SER A 18 -6.93 -3.61 6.35
N ALA A 19 -6.17 -2.72 5.71
CA ALA A 19 -6.68 -1.68 4.83
C ALA A 19 -7.03 -2.28 3.46
N VAL A 20 -8.04 -3.15 3.42
CA VAL A 20 -8.43 -3.96 2.25
C VAL A 20 -9.79 -3.56 1.66
N SER A 21 -10.36 -2.45 2.15
CA SER A 21 -11.63 -1.89 1.70
C SER A 21 -11.72 -0.41 2.04
N GLU A 22 -12.65 0.32 1.43
CA GLU A 22 -12.85 1.76 1.68
C GLU A 22 -13.09 2.07 3.17
N GLY A 23 -13.85 1.23 3.88
CA GLY A 23 -14.14 1.42 5.30
C GLY A 23 -12.94 1.19 6.22
N LYS A 24 -11.85 0.63 5.71
CA LYS A 24 -10.57 0.43 6.42
C LYS A 24 -9.42 1.19 5.75
N ALA A 25 -9.73 2.12 4.86
CA ALA A 25 -8.70 2.89 4.18
C ALA A 25 -7.91 3.72 5.18
N ILE A 26 -6.60 3.81 4.96
CA ILE A 26 -5.70 4.58 5.82
C ILE A 26 -5.21 5.81 5.07
N SER A 27 -5.04 6.93 5.77
CA SER A 27 -4.50 8.14 5.14
C SER A 27 -3.07 7.91 4.66
N VAL A 28 -2.71 8.52 3.53
CA VAL A 28 -1.34 8.43 2.98
C VAL A 28 -0.31 8.92 4.01
N SER A 29 -0.65 9.95 4.79
CA SER A 29 0.19 10.45 5.87
C SER A 29 0.39 9.43 7.00
N ALA A 30 -0.65 8.67 7.38
CA ALA A 30 -0.52 7.60 8.37
C ALA A 30 0.32 6.44 7.82
N LEU A 31 0.10 6.04 6.57
CA LEU A 31 0.90 5.02 5.89
C LEU A 31 2.39 5.40 5.86
N ALA A 32 2.70 6.65 5.50
CA ALA A 32 4.07 7.16 5.48
C ALA A 32 4.77 7.05 6.85
N LYS A 33 4.05 7.34 7.93
CA LYS A 33 4.56 7.14 9.31
C LYS A 33 4.80 5.66 9.62
N ILE A 34 3.89 4.78 9.23
CA ILE A 34 4.01 3.33 9.50
C ILE A 34 5.24 2.74 8.83
N ILE A 35 5.53 3.14 7.58
CA ILE A 35 6.68 2.62 6.83
C ILE A 35 7.96 3.44 7.03
N ASN A 36 7.92 4.44 7.92
CA ASN A 36 9.00 5.38 8.20
C ASN A 36 9.61 5.97 6.90
N SER A 37 8.74 6.55 6.07
CA SER A 37 9.13 7.14 4.79
C SER A 37 8.47 8.50 4.58
N GLU A 38 9.02 9.31 3.69
CA GLU A 38 8.47 10.62 3.38
C GLU A 38 7.18 10.51 2.59
N VAL A 39 6.19 11.34 2.93
CA VAL A 39 4.87 11.36 2.27
C VAL A 39 5.00 11.54 0.75
N SER A 40 5.96 12.36 0.29
CA SER A 40 6.23 12.58 -1.13
C SER A 40 6.69 11.30 -1.85
N LEU A 41 7.60 10.52 -1.23
CA LEU A 41 8.06 9.24 -1.77
C LEU A 41 6.93 8.22 -1.80
N VAL A 42 6.15 8.12 -0.72
CA VAL A 42 4.98 7.23 -0.66
C VAL A 42 3.97 7.59 -1.73
N SER A 43 3.69 8.87 -1.94
CA SER A 43 2.74 9.35 -2.94
C SER A 43 3.19 9.01 -4.36
N ASN A 44 4.50 9.12 -4.66
CA ASN A 44 5.05 8.74 -5.96
C ASN A 44 4.90 7.24 -6.22
N VAL A 45 5.22 6.41 -5.23
CA VAL A 45 5.10 4.95 -5.36
C VAL A 45 3.63 4.51 -5.41
N LEU A 46 2.76 5.18 -4.65
CA LEU A 46 1.32 4.93 -4.69
C LEU A 46 0.73 5.18 -6.06
N LYS A 47 1.17 6.22 -6.78
CA LYS A 47 0.71 6.44 -8.17
C LYS A 47 0.97 5.22 -9.05
N SER A 48 2.17 4.63 -8.98
CA SER A 48 2.51 3.41 -9.71
C SER A 48 1.63 2.22 -9.28
N LEU A 49 1.39 2.07 -7.97
CA LEU A 49 0.56 0.98 -7.45
C LEU A 49 -0.92 1.14 -7.82
N VAL A 50 -1.42 2.38 -7.93
CA VAL A 50 -2.78 2.69 -8.40
C VAL A 50 -2.91 2.36 -9.88
N ASP A 51 -1.95 2.78 -10.70
CA ASP A 51 -1.93 2.50 -12.14
C ASP A 51 -1.88 0.98 -12.42
N GLN A 52 -1.11 0.25 -11.62
CA GLN A 52 -1.06 -1.22 -11.68
C GLN A 52 -2.32 -1.89 -11.10
N GLY A 53 -3.22 -1.14 -10.47
CA GLY A 53 -4.47 -1.62 -9.86
C GLY A 53 -4.30 -2.40 -8.57
N TYR A 54 -3.16 -2.29 -7.89
CA TYR A 54 -2.90 -2.97 -6.61
C TYR A 54 -3.48 -2.22 -5.41
N VAL A 55 -3.58 -0.90 -5.50
CA VAL A 55 -4.18 -0.06 -4.45
C VAL A 55 -5.18 0.89 -5.07
N ALA A 56 -6.15 1.33 -4.28
CA ALA A 56 -7.09 2.36 -4.65
C ALA A 56 -6.94 3.54 -3.70
N LEU A 57 -7.06 4.75 -4.24
CA LEU A 57 -6.90 6.00 -3.50
C LEU A 57 -8.20 6.80 -3.59
N LYS A 58 -8.76 7.18 -2.43
CA LYS A 58 -10.01 7.92 -2.28
C LYS A 58 -9.87 8.93 -1.16
N ASP A 59 -10.08 10.22 -1.45
CA ASP A 59 -10.02 11.31 -0.47
C ASP A 59 -8.74 11.29 0.40
N ASN A 60 -7.59 11.09 -0.24
CA ASN A 60 -6.28 10.98 0.42
C ASN A 60 -6.11 9.77 1.37
N ASN A 61 -7.03 8.81 1.29
CA ASN A 61 -6.93 7.51 1.91
C ASN A 61 -6.60 6.45 0.86
N VAL A 62 -5.87 5.43 1.27
CA VAL A 62 -5.44 4.33 0.43
C VAL A 62 -5.84 3.00 1.06
N PHE A 63 -6.26 2.07 0.21
CA PHE A 63 -6.56 0.70 0.58
C PHE A 63 -6.09 -0.26 -0.53
N LEU A 64 -5.81 -1.50 -0.16
CA LEU A 64 -5.52 -2.60 -1.07
C LEU A 64 -6.77 -2.99 -1.85
N THR A 65 -6.59 -3.21 -3.14
CA THR A 65 -7.58 -3.91 -3.96
C THR A 65 -7.42 -5.42 -3.79
N ASN A 66 -8.38 -6.20 -4.29
CA ASN A 66 -8.26 -7.66 -4.36
C ASN A 66 -6.97 -8.10 -5.10
N LYS A 67 -6.58 -7.36 -6.14
CA LYS A 67 -5.35 -7.62 -6.90
C LYS A 67 -4.09 -7.36 -6.06
N GLY A 68 -4.06 -6.26 -5.31
CA GLY A 68 -2.96 -5.97 -4.39
C GLY A 68 -2.84 -6.99 -3.27
N LEU A 69 -3.97 -7.42 -2.72
CA LEU A 69 -4.04 -8.44 -1.68
C LEU A 69 -3.48 -9.77 -2.18
N MET A 70 -3.88 -10.22 -3.37
CA MET A 70 -3.32 -11.43 -4.00
C MET A 70 -1.81 -11.31 -4.24
N ARG A 71 -1.32 -10.13 -4.65
CA ARG A 71 0.11 -9.89 -4.85
C ARG A 71 0.90 -10.04 -3.54
N VAL A 72 0.36 -9.53 -2.43
CA VAL A 72 0.98 -9.73 -1.10
C VAL A 72 0.97 -11.21 -0.73
N LEU A 73 -0.17 -11.89 -0.85
CA LEU A 73 -0.28 -13.32 -0.48
C LEU A 73 0.62 -14.22 -1.33
N SER A 74 0.80 -13.92 -2.62
CA SER A 74 1.66 -14.69 -3.53
C SER A 74 3.15 -14.69 -3.16
N ARG A 75 3.58 -13.80 -2.25
CA ARG A 75 4.95 -13.77 -1.72
C ARG A 75 5.19 -14.78 -0.59
N PHE A 76 4.12 -15.21 0.07
CA PHE A 76 4.17 -16.12 1.22
C PHE A 76 3.84 -17.57 0.84
N SER A 77 3.60 -17.84 -0.44
CA SER A 77 3.29 -19.15 -0.99
C SER A 77 4.50 -19.72 -1.72
#